data_AF-A0A2G2WKB2-F1
#
_entry.id   AF-A0A2G2WKB2-F1
#
_cell.length_a   1.000
_cell.length_b   1.000
_cell.length_c   1.000
_cell.angle_alpha   90.00
_cell.angle_beta   90.00
_cell.angle_gamma   90.00
#
_symmetry.space_group_name_H-M   'P 1'
#
loop_
_entity.id
_entity.type
_entity.pdbx_description
1 polymer ?
#
loop_
_entity_poly.entity_id
_entity_poly.type
_entity_poly.pdbx_seq_one_letter_code
_entity_poly.pdbx_strand_id
1 'polypeptide(L)'
;MSIFYGKKVISELKKEFIMKAWDSIHTKLAGLTLNHVSSIQYDVKVILDDMSGMGEDISPLQNLLGSFFGLANSYDQARSIFVDKTTTIKESEPYLKAKEHFELVVRKRDEKSEKVFAACTSLEKVIKKVNKLKARRDTAKQEVSEMESKVSAVEEEFYKYSDVPLPRQKPQRSWRRRVKS
;
A
#
# COMPACT_ATOMS: atom_id res chain seq x y z
N MET A 1 93.45 19.78 25.32
CA MET A 1 91.99 20.01 25.34
C MET A 1 91.34 19.35 24.11
N SER A 2 90.96 18.06 24.16
CA SER A 2 90.28 17.41 23.02
C SER A 2 89.43 16.23 23.46
N ILE A 3 88.28 16.49 24.11
CA ILE A 3 87.34 15.43 24.56
C ILE A 3 85.89 15.73 24.10
N PHE A 4 85.63 16.82 23.36
CA PHE A 4 84.26 17.33 23.22
C PHE A 4 83.74 17.62 21.80
N TYR A 5 84.37 17.12 20.73
CA TYR A 5 83.83 17.30 19.37
C TYR A 5 82.86 16.18 18.94
N GLY A 6 83.11 14.92 19.33
CA GLY A 6 82.28 13.79 18.90
C GLY A 6 80.83 13.84 19.37
N LYS A 7 80.58 14.25 20.62
CA LYS A 7 79.21 14.41 21.15
C LYS A 7 78.39 15.43 20.37
N LYS A 8 79.04 16.52 19.94
CA LYS A 8 78.40 17.59 19.16
C LYS A 8 78.01 17.09 17.76
N VAL A 9 78.93 16.44 17.06
CA VAL A 9 78.68 15.86 15.73
C VAL A 9 77.55 14.83 15.77
N ILE A 10 77.53 13.96 16.79
CA ILE A 10 76.45 12.98 16.97
C ILE A 10 75.11 13.68 17.21
N SER A 11 75.07 14.75 18.01
CA SER A 11 73.83 15.50 18.25
C SER A 11 73.31 16.22 17.01
N GLU A 12 74.20 16.76 16.17
CA GLU A 12 73.83 17.40 14.90
C GLU A 12 73.25 16.38 13.91
N LEU A 13 73.87 15.20 13.79
CA LEU A 13 73.36 14.11 12.93
C LEU A 13 71.98 13.60 13.39
N LYS A 14 71.78 13.42 14.71
CA LYS A 14 70.47 13.04 15.27
C LYS A 14 69.40 14.07 14.94
N LYS A 15 69.72 15.36 15.08
CA LYS A 15 68.81 16.46 14.77
C LYS A 15 68.43 16.49 13.28
N GLU A 16 69.39 16.32 12.38
CA GLU A 16 69.11 16.25 10.95
C GLU A 16 68.21 15.07 10.58
N PHE A 17 68.45 13.90 11.19
CA PHE A 17 67.61 12.73 10.97
C PHE A 17 66.15 13.00 11.40
N ILE A 18 65.96 13.55 12.60
CA ILE A 18 64.63 13.85 13.15
C ILE A 18 63.89 14.85 12.28
N MET A 19 64.57 15.90 11.80
CA MET A 19 63.98 16.89 10.88
C MET A 19 63.53 16.24 9.57
N LYS A 20 64.37 15.40 8.96
CA LYS A 20 64.01 14.69 7.71
C LYS A 20 62.86 13.71 7.90
N ALA A 21 62.84 13.00 9.03
CA ALA A 21 61.75 12.09 9.38
C ALA A 21 60.43 12.87 9.57
N TRP A 22 60.49 14.03 10.22
CA TRP A 22 59.33 14.92 10.38
C TRP A 22 58.81 15.44 9.05
N ASP A 23 59.69 15.93 8.16
CA ASP A 23 59.31 16.43 6.84
C ASP A 23 58.65 15.32 5.99
N SER A 24 59.13 14.08 6.12
CA SER A 24 58.54 12.90 5.45
C SER A 24 57.13 12.61 5.97
N ILE A 25 56.92 12.61 7.29
CA ILE A 25 55.60 12.45 7.91
C ILE A 25 54.67 13.58 7.45
N HIS A 26 55.14 14.82 7.50
CA HIS A 26 54.35 15.99 7.10
C HIS A 26 53.93 15.91 5.62
N THR A 27 54.83 15.49 4.74
CA THR A 27 54.53 15.34 3.30
C THR A 27 53.49 14.24 3.07
N LYS A 28 53.61 13.10 3.77
CA LYS A 28 52.63 12.01 3.71
C LYS A 28 51.26 12.45 4.24
N LEU A 29 51.22 13.24 5.30
CA LEU A 29 49.99 13.80 5.87
C LEU A 29 49.35 14.86 4.96
N ALA A 30 50.16 15.76 4.36
CA ALA A 30 49.67 16.81 3.48
C ALA A 30 49.09 16.26 2.16
N GLY A 31 49.62 15.12 1.69
CA GLY A 31 49.12 14.42 0.51
C GLY A 31 47.85 13.59 0.75
N LEU A 32 47.30 13.57 1.96
CA LEU A 32 46.14 12.74 2.27
C LEU A 32 44.84 13.32 1.75
N THR A 33 44.20 12.55 0.87
CA THR A 33 42.75 12.57 0.72
C THR A 33 42.08 11.81 1.87
N LEU A 34 40.96 12.34 2.36
CA LEU A 34 40.21 11.89 3.54
C LEU A 34 39.91 10.38 3.59
N ASN A 35 39.90 9.69 2.44
CA ASN A 35 39.56 8.26 2.33
C ASN A 35 40.75 7.29 2.55
N HIS A 36 41.96 7.79 2.81
CA HIS A 36 43.19 6.97 2.83
C HIS A 36 44.02 7.11 4.12
N VAL A 37 43.44 7.65 5.18
CA VAL A 37 44.17 7.95 6.42
C VAL A 37 44.70 6.68 7.11
N SER A 38 43.97 5.57 6.99
CA SER A 38 44.39 4.26 7.48
C SER A 38 45.59 3.67 6.73
N SER A 39 45.79 4.00 5.45
CA SER A 39 46.90 3.44 4.66
C SER A 39 48.25 4.03 5.05
N ILE A 40 48.27 5.29 5.49
CA ILE A 40 49.52 5.97 5.88
C ILE A 40 49.89 5.73 7.35
N GLN A 41 48.95 5.22 8.16
CA GLN A 41 49.15 4.98 9.59
C GLN A 41 50.30 4.00 9.83
N TYR A 42 50.41 2.95 9.00
CA TYR A 42 51.50 1.99 9.08
C TYR A 42 52.85 2.65 8.76
N ASP A 43 52.94 3.39 7.65
CA ASP A 43 54.15 4.09 7.24
C ASP A 43 54.64 5.09 8.31
N VAL A 44 53.72 5.87 8.88
CA VAL A 44 54.05 6.84 9.93
C VAL A 44 54.50 6.13 11.20
N LYS A 45 53.90 4.98 11.54
CA LYS A 45 54.34 4.17 12.68
C LYS A 45 55.78 3.67 12.51
N VAL A 46 56.14 3.18 11.32
CA VAL A 46 57.51 2.72 11.02
C VAL A 46 58.52 3.86 11.21
N ILE A 47 58.21 5.06 10.72
CA ILE A 47 59.10 6.23 10.88
C ILE A 47 59.24 6.61 12.37
N LEU A 48 58.17 6.54 13.15
CA LEU A 48 58.21 6.81 14.60
C LEU A 48 59.03 5.77 15.35
N ASP A 49 58.93 4.49 14.99
CA ASP A 49 59.73 3.42 15.59
C ASP A 49 61.23 3.67 15.33
N ASP A 50 61.61 4.07 14.10
CA ASP A 50 62.98 4.46 13.75
C ASP A 50 63.47 5.68 14.55
N MET A 51 62.62 6.69 14.72
CA MET A 51 62.93 7.89 15.53
C MET A 51 63.10 7.55 17.01
N SER A 52 62.33 6.59 17.55
CA SER A 52 62.42 6.18 18.96
C SER A 52 63.76 5.50 19.27
N GLY A 53 64.34 4.79 18.29
CA GLY A 53 65.64 4.14 18.40
C GLY A 53 66.83 5.11 18.55
N MET A 54 66.62 6.41 18.29
CA MET A 54 67.66 7.44 18.42
C MET A 54 67.92 7.88 19.87
N GLY A 55 67.12 7.41 20.83
CA GLY A 55 67.25 7.75 22.25
C GLY A 55 66.72 9.13 22.63
N GLU A 56 65.89 9.72 21.77
CA GLU A 56 65.14 10.95 22.05
C GLU A 56 63.71 10.60 22.52
N ASP A 57 63.16 11.40 23.42
CA ASP A 57 61.77 11.22 23.86
C ASP A 57 60.80 11.75 22.80
N ILE A 58 60.20 10.82 22.05
CA ILE A 58 59.19 11.11 21.03
C ILE A 58 57.76 10.77 21.51
N SER A 59 57.57 10.45 22.79
CA SER A 59 56.26 10.08 23.34
C SER A 59 55.17 11.13 23.05
N PRO A 60 55.44 12.45 23.14
CA PRO A 60 54.44 13.46 22.79
C PRO A 60 53.94 13.36 21.34
N LEU A 61 54.86 13.05 20.41
CA LEU A 61 54.56 12.92 19.00
C LEU A 61 53.77 11.63 18.70
N GLN A 62 54.16 10.52 19.32
CA GLN A 62 53.44 9.24 19.21
C GLN A 62 52.00 9.37 19.73
N ASN A 63 51.80 10.04 20.86
CA ASN A 63 50.47 10.27 21.43
C ASN A 63 49.60 11.17 20.55
N LEU A 64 50.19 12.22 19.97
CA LEU A 64 49.48 13.12 19.04
C LEU A 64 49.02 12.37 17.79
N LEU A 65 49.93 11.66 17.12
CA LEU A 65 49.61 10.93 15.90
C LEU A 65 48.68 9.76 16.17
N GLY A 66 48.86 9.06 17.30
CA GLY A 66 47.94 8.01 17.75
C GLY A 66 46.51 8.53 17.95
N SER A 67 46.37 9.72 18.55
CA SER A 67 45.07 10.38 18.72
C SER A 67 44.45 10.78 17.38
N PHE A 68 45.24 11.32 16.46
CA PHE A 68 44.81 11.69 15.11
C PHE A 68 44.28 10.47 14.33
N PHE A 69 45.04 9.37 14.31
CA PHE A 69 44.60 8.14 13.64
C PHE A 69 43.40 7.49 14.32
N GLY A 70 43.30 7.57 15.65
CA GLY A 70 42.12 7.13 16.39
C GLY A 70 40.86 7.90 15.98
N LEU A 71 40.95 9.22 15.84
CA LEU A 71 39.86 10.06 15.38
C LEU A 71 39.47 9.76 13.92
N ALA A 72 40.46 9.60 13.04
CA ALA A 72 40.23 9.27 11.63
C ALA A 72 39.49 7.93 11.48
N ASN A 73 39.91 6.88 12.18
CA ASN A 73 39.24 5.59 12.17
C ASN A 73 37.80 5.69 12.71
N SER A 74 37.59 6.47 13.78
CA SER A 74 36.24 6.71 14.31
C SER A 74 35.34 7.41 13.30
N TYR A 75 35.86 8.41 12.58
CA TYR A 75 35.14 9.10 11.52
C TYR A 75 34.78 8.17 10.37
N ASP A 76 35.73 7.38 9.87
CA ASP A 76 35.50 6.43 8.78
C ASP A 76 34.45 5.37 9.16
N GLN A 77 34.49 4.86 10.38
CA GLN A 77 33.49 3.93 10.90
C GLN A 77 32.10 4.57 10.96
N ALA A 78 31.98 5.79 11.51
CA ALA A 78 30.72 6.52 11.58
C ALA A 78 30.16 6.79 10.18
N ARG A 79 31.02 7.15 9.23
CA ARG A 79 30.67 7.38 7.83
C ARG A 79 30.18 6.10 7.15
N SER A 80 30.83 4.96 7.37
CA SER A 80 30.39 3.67 6.83
C SER A 80 28.98 3.31 7.33
N ILE A 81 28.76 3.42 8.64
CA ILE A 81 27.45 3.14 9.25
C ILE A 81 26.37 4.07 8.67
N PHE A 82 26.71 5.34 8.41
CA PHE A 82 25.80 6.29 7.80
C PHE A 82 25.45 5.92 6.36
N VAL A 83 26.43 5.49 5.56
CA VAL A 83 26.22 5.02 4.18
C VAL A 83 25.29 3.81 4.16
N ASP A 84 25.51 2.81 5.03
CA ASP A 84 24.68 1.60 5.12
C ASP A 84 23.23 1.89 5.52
N LYS A 85 23.02 2.86 6.42
CA LYS A 85 21.68 3.32 6.78
C LYS A 85 21.01 4.03 5.60
N THR A 86 21.77 4.84 4.86
CA THR A 86 21.25 5.59 3.71
C THR A 86 20.85 4.64 2.56
N THR A 87 21.61 3.58 2.31
CA THR A 87 21.24 2.55 1.33
C THR A 87 20.00 1.78 1.77
N THR A 88 19.90 1.40 3.04
CA THR A 88 18.71 0.75 3.61
C THR A 88 17.44 1.60 3.44
N ILE A 89 17.54 2.92 3.69
CA ILE A 89 16.42 3.85 3.47
C ILE A 89 16.02 3.89 1.99
N LYS A 90 17.00 3.99 1.08
CA LYS A 90 16.75 4.03 -0.37
C LYS A 90 16.11 2.74 -0.88
N GLU A 91 16.51 1.59 -0.36
CA GLU A 91 15.92 0.29 -0.66
C GLU A 91 14.48 0.15 -0.16
N SER A 92 14.12 0.85 0.92
CA SER A 92 12.77 0.83 1.49
C SER A 92 11.75 1.75 0.77
N GLU A 93 12.21 2.67 -0.07
CA GLU A 93 11.36 3.66 -0.75
C GLU A 93 10.30 3.03 -1.68
N PRO A 94 10.61 2.00 -2.50
CA PRO A 94 9.61 1.30 -3.30
C PRO A 94 8.54 0.60 -2.45
N TYR A 95 8.93 0.07 -1.29
CA TYR A 95 8.00 -0.59 -0.35
C TYR A 95 7.00 0.42 0.23
N LEU A 96 7.46 1.62 0.60
CA LEU A 96 6.57 2.70 1.08
C LEU A 96 5.58 3.14 0.00
N LYS A 97 6.04 3.33 -1.25
CA LYS A 97 5.17 3.65 -2.38
C LYS A 97 4.12 2.56 -2.63
N ALA A 98 4.52 1.28 -2.57
CA ALA A 98 3.60 0.16 -2.72
C ALA A 98 2.54 0.13 -1.60
N LYS A 99 2.94 0.43 -0.36
CA LYS A 99 2.02 0.51 0.79
C LYS A 99 0.97 1.61 0.62
N GLU A 100 1.36 2.81 0.20
CA GLU A 100 0.42 3.91 -0.07
C GLU A 100 -0.59 3.56 -1.16
N HIS A 101 -0.14 2.92 -2.25
CA HIS A 101 -1.03 2.44 -3.30
C HIS A 101 -2.03 1.40 -2.78
N PHE A 102 -1.57 0.47 -1.94
CA PHE A 102 -2.44 -0.55 -1.36
C PHE A 102 -3.52 0.08 -0.47
N GLU A 103 -3.15 1.02 0.40
CA GLU A 103 -4.12 1.74 1.25
C GLU A 103 -5.20 2.47 0.43
N LEU A 104 -4.80 3.10 -0.68
CA LEU A 104 -5.73 3.77 -1.60
C LEU A 104 -6.68 2.77 -2.29
N VAL A 105 -6.17 1.61 -2.69
CA VAL A 105 -6.98 0.54 -3.30
C VAL A 105 -7.99 -0.02 -2.30
N VAL A 106 -7.58 -0.26 -1.05
CA VAL A 106 -8.47 -0.73 0.02
C VAL A 106 -9.61 0.26 0.25
N ARG A 107 -9.31 1.55 0.41
CA ARG A 107 -10.35 2.58 0.60
C ARG A 107 -11.35 2.63 -0.55
N LYS A 108 -10.87 2.61 -1.80
CA LYS A 108 -11.74 2.57 -2.99
C LYS A 108 -12.61 1.32 -3.06
N ARG A 109 -12.10 0.18 -2.58
CA ARG A 109 -12.86 -1.07 -2.52
C ARG A 109 -13.99 -0.96 -1.51
N ASP A 110 -13.72 -0.39 -0.34
CA ASP A 110 -14.71 -0.25 0.73
C ASP A 110 -15.83 0.71 0.32
N GLU A 111 -15.51 1.85 -0.29
CA GLU A 111 -16.53 2.76 -0.85
C GLU A 111 -17.43 2.08 -1.90
N LYS A 112 -16.87 1.18 -2.71
CA LYS A 112 -17.64 0.41 -3.70
C LYS A 112 -18.48 -0.68 -3.04
N SER A 113 -17.97 -1.33 -1.99
CA SER A 113 -18.68 -2.41 -1.30
C SER A 113 -19.91 -1.88 -0.58
N GLU A 114 -19.85 -0.69 0.02
CA GLU A 114 -21.01 0.00 0.60
C GLU A 114 -22.10 0.28 -0.44
N LYS A 115 -21.72 0.76 -1.63
CA LYS A 115 -22.67 1.00 -2.73
C LYS A 115 -23.33 -0.29 -3.21
N VAL A 116 -22.56 -1.37 -3.36
CA VAL A 116 -23.09 -2.68 -3.74
C VAL A 116 -24.05 -3.19 -2.66
N PHE A 117 -23.68 -3.04 -1.38
CA PHE A 117 -24.53 -3.44 -0.26
C PHE A 117 -25.86 -2.67 -0.24
N ALA A 118 -25.82 -1.35 -0.45
CA ALA A 118 -27.03 -0.53 -0.58
C ALA A 118 -27.91 -0.98 -1.76
N ALA A 119 -27.32 -1.32 -2.90
CA ALA A 119 -28.05 -1.85 -4.05
C ALA A 119 -28.69 -3.21 -3.75
N CYS A 120 -27.97 -4.14 -3.10
CA CYS A 120 -28.48 -5.45 -2.70
C CYS A 120 -29.67 -5.32 -1.74
N THR A 121 -29.57 -4.48 -0.72
CA THR A 121 -30.68 -4.26 0.23
C THR A 121 -31.91 -3.63 -0.44
N SER A 122 -31.71 -2.77 -1.44
CA SER A 122 -32.80 -2.23 -2.26
C SER A 122 -33.45 -3.34 -3.11
N LEU A 123 -32.65 -4.18 -3.75
CA LEU A 123 -33.11 -5.30 -4.57
C LEU A 123 -33.95 -6.29 -3.75
N GLU A 124 -33.53 -6.63 -2.54
CA GLU A 124 -34.31 -7.49 -1.63
C GLU A 124 -35.70 -6.92 -1.34
N LYS A 125 -35.81 -5.60 -1.14
CA LYS A 125 -37.10 -4.93 -0.93
C LYS A 125 -38.00 -5.04 -2.16
N VAL A 126 -37.43 -4.90 -3.37
CA VAL A 126 -38.17 -5.05 -4.62
C VAL A 126 -38.64 -6.50 -4.80
N ILE A 127 -37.78 -7.50 -4.57
CA ILE A 127 -38.14 -8.92 -4.65
C ILE A 127 -39.31 -9.24 -3.70
N LYS A 128 -39.27 -8.75 -2.45
CA LYS A 128 -40.36 -8.92 -1.48
C LYS A 128 -41.68 -8.34 -1.99
N LYS A 129 -41.66 -7.17 -2.65
CA LYS A 129 -42.86 -6.57 -3.26
C LYS A 129 -43.38 -7.39 -4.45
N VAL A 130 -42.49 -7.84 -5.33
CA VAL A 130 -42.84 -8.68 -6.49
C VAL A 130 -43.50 -9.97 -6.03
N ASN A 131 -42.98 -10.64 -4.99
CA ASN A 131 -43.58 -11.86 -4.45
C ASN A 131 -45.00 -11.61 -3.90
N LYS A 132 -45.23 -10.48 -3.20
CA LYS A 132 -46.57 -10.10 -2.76
C LYS A 132 -47.54 -9.86 -3.92
N LEU A 133 -47.07 -9.21 -4.99
CA LEU A 133 -47.89 -8.99 -6.19
C LEU A 133 -48.19 -10.29 -6.93
N LYS A 134 -47.23 -11.22 -6.98
CA LYS A 134 -47.43 -12.55 -7.57
C LYS A 134 -48.51 -13.33 -6.81
N ALA A 135 -48.45 -13.35 -5.47
CA ALA A 135 -49.48 -13.97 -4.64
C ALA A 135 -50.87 -13.36 -4.90
N ARG A 136 -50.99 -12.02 -4.97
CA ARG A 136 -52.26 -11.35 -5.28
C ARG A 136 -52.81 -11.70 -6.66
N ARG A 137 -51.94 -11.77 -7.67
CA ARG A 137 -52.31 -12.17 -9.03
C ARG A 137 -52.87 -13.59 -9.03
N ASP A 138 -52.21 -14.51 -8.32
CA ASP A 138 -52.62 -15.91 -8.26
C ASP A 138 -53.98 -16.06 -7.55
N THR A 139 -54.22 -15.31 -6.46
CA THR A 139 -55.54 -15.23 -5.81
C THR A 139 -56.62 -14.66 -6.74
N ALA A 140 -56.34 -13.54 -7.42
CA ALA A 140 -57.30 -12.93 -8.34
C ALA A 140 -57.66 -13.85 -9.51
N LYS A 141 -56.68 -14.62 -10.04
CA LYS A 141 -56.94 -15.64 -11.06
C LYS A 141 -57.88 -16.74 -10.56
N GLN A 142 -57.70 -17.18 -9.32
CA GLN A 142 -58.57 -18.17 -8.70
C GLN A 142 -60.00 -17.63 -8.52
N GLU A 143 -60.15 -16.40 -8.03
CA GLU A 143 -61.46 -15.75 -7.87
C GLU A 143 -62.18 -15.56 -9.21
N VAL A 144 -61.47 -15.16 -10.28
CA VAL A 144 -62.04 -15.03 -11.62
C VAL A 144 -62.53 -16.37 -12.13
N SER A 145 -61.75 -17.44 -12.00
CA SER A 145 -62.16 -18.79 -12.42
C SER A 145 -63.38 -19.29 -11.64
N GLU A 146 -63.48 -18.97 -10.34
CA GLU A 146 -64.65 -19.31 -9.52
C GLU A 146 -65.89 -18.51 -9.96
N MET A 147 -65.75 -17.22 -10.26
CA MET A 147 -66.84 -16.40 -10.79
C MET A 147 -67.31 -16.86 -12.17
N GLU A 148 -66.39 -17.17 -13.09
CA GLU A 148 -66.73 -17.71 -14.42
C GLU A 148 -67.53 -19.02 -14.33
N SER A 149 -67.16 -19.91 -13.41
CA SER A 149 -67.91 -21.15 -13.14
C SER A 149 -69.32 -20.88 -12.60
N LYS A 150 -69.45 -19.95 -11.63
CA LYS A 150 -70.77 -19.53 -11.10
C LYS A 150 -71.65 -18.89 -12.17
N VAL A 151 -71.09 -18.03 -13.02
CA VAL A 151 -71.81 -17.40 -14.14
C VAL A 151 -72.29 -18.46 -15.12
N SER A 152 -71.44 -19.41 -15.49
CA SER A 152 -71.80 -20.51 -16.39
C SER A 152 -72.96 -21.34 -15.84
N ALA A 153 -72.94 -21.66 -14.52
CA ALA A 153 -74.03 -22.38 -13.87
C ALA A 153 -75.36 -21.60 -13.90
N VAL A 154 -75.34 -20.30 -13.64
CA VAL A 154 -76.52 -19.44 -13.71
C VAL A 154 -77.05 -19.33 -15.14
N GLU A 155 -76.17 -19.18 -16.13
CA GLU A 155 -76.56 -19.16 -17.54
C GLU A 155 -77.23 -20.47 -17.97
N GLU A 156 -76.67 -21.63 -17.60
CA GLU A 156 -77.30 -22.93 -17.85
C GLU A 156 -78.69 -23.04 -17.21
N GLU A 157 -78.87 -22.57 -15.97
CA GLU A 157 -80.19 -22.53 -15.32
C GLU A 157 -81.17 -21.60 -16.05
N PHE A 158 -80.70 -20.46 -16.53
CA PHE A 158 -81.52 -19.52 -17.29
C PHE A 158 -82.00 -20.13 -18.62
N TYR A 159 -81.10 -20.81 -19.36
CA TYR A 159 -81.44 -21.49 -20.60
C TYR A 159 -82.53 -22.56 -20.42
N LYS A 160 -82.49 -23.32 -19.31
CA LYS A 160 -83.53 -24.31 -18.96
C LYS A 160 -84.92 -23.68 -18.80
N TYR A 161 -85.01 -22.45 -18.29
CA TYR A 161 -86.29 -21.75 -18.13
C TYR A 161 -86.80 -21.12 -19.43
N SER A 162 -85.91 -20.69 -20.32
CA SER A 162 -86.30 -20.10 -21.61
C SER A 162 -86.84 -21.13 -22.63
N ASP A 163 -86.55 -22.42 -22.46
CA ASP A 163 -87.05 -23.49 -23.33
C ASP A 163 -88.48 -23.96 -22.97
N VAL A 164 -89.15 -23.34 -22.01
CA VAL A 164 -90.56 -23.63 -21.72
C VAL A 164 -91.42 -23.02 -22.85
N PRO A 165 -92.15 -23.83 -23.66
CA PRO A 165 -92.94 -23.30 -24.75
C PRO A 165 -94.09 -22.46 -24.21
N LEU A 166 -94.14 -21.18 -24.59
CA LEU A 166 -95.29 -20.31 -24.30
C LEU A 166 -96.59 -20.97 -24.82
N PRO A 167 -97.67 -21.02 -24.03
CA PRO A 167 -98.93 -21.59 -24.48
C PRO A 167 -99.43 -20.79 -25.68
N ARG A 168 -99.60 -21.48 -26.83
CA ARG A 168 -100.11 -20.87 -28.06
C ARG A 168 -101.48 -20.23 -27.75
N GLN A 169 -101.54 -18.91 -27.82
CA GLN A 169 -102.81 -18.19 -27.78
C GLN A 169 -103.68 -18.66 -28.95
N LYS A 170 -104.90 -19.13 -28.65
CA LYS A 170 -105.89 -19.50 -29.65
C LYS A 170 -106.25 -18.27 -30.50
N PRO A 171 -106.44 -18.41 -31.82
CA PRO A 171 -106.74 -17.27 -32.68
C PRO A 171 -108.11 -16.67 -32.33
N GLN A 172 -108.13 -15.37 -32.01
CA GLN A 172 -109.36 -14.58 -31.88
C GLN A 172 -110.09 -14.57 -33.24
N ARG A 173 -111.30 -15.12 -33.26
CA ARG A 173 -112.21 -15.08 -34.41
C ARG A 173 -112.57 -13.62 -34.73
N SER A 174 -112.19 -13.15 -35.93
CA SER A 174 -112.62 -11.86 -36.45
C SER A 174 -114.08 -11.92 -36.92
N TRP A 175 -114.92 -11.05 -36.39
CA TRP A 175 -116.28 -10.84 -36.87
C TRP A 175 -116.25 -9.93 -38.11
N ARG A 176 -116.33 -10.50 -39.31
CA ARG A 176 -116.67 -9.73 -40.52
C ARG A 176 -118.19 -9.59 -40.61
N ARG A 177 -118.71 -8.38 -40.40
CA ARG A 177 -120.06 -7.98 -40.78
C ARG A 177 -120.21 -8.10 -42.30
N ARG A 178 -121.23 -8.81 -42.76
CA ARG A 178 -121.69 -8.81 -44.15
C ARG A 178 -123.02 -8.07 -44.20
N VAL A 179 -123.00 -6.86 -44.76
CA VAL A 179 -124.18 -6.11 -45.17
C VAL A 179 -124.84 -6.89 -46.32
N LYS A 180 -126.15 -7.10 -46.24
CA LYS A 180 -127.00 -7.43 -47.38
C LYS A 180 -128.19 -6.47 -47.39
N SER A 181 -128.54 -6.15 -48.63
CA SER A 181 -129.41 -5.10 -49.15
C SER A 181 -130.79 -4.98 -48.52
#